data_AF-A0A2D6PHZ3-F1
#
_entry.id   AF-A0A2D6PHZ3-F1
#
_cell.length_a   1.000
_cell.length_b   1.000
_cell.length_c   1.000
_cell.angle_alpha   90.00
_cell.angle_beta   90.00
_cell.angle_gamma   90.00
#
_symmetry.space_group_name_H-M   'P 1'
#
loop_
_entity.id
_entity.type
_entity.pdbx_description
1 polymer ?
#
loop_
_entity_poly.entity_id
_entity_poly.type
_entity_poly.pdbx_seq_one_letter_code
_entity_poly.pdbx_strand_id
1 'polypeptide(L)' 'MTANNVIRIMVTKYQKERILQNASIKGYVTISGYMRDLALNKNQFVEDKLKEIVRRIEKIEESFEKSFTKNG' A
#
# COMPACT_ATOMS: atom_id res chain seq x y z
N MET A 1 -16.61 4.78 -18.52
CA MET A 1 -15.95 3.46 -18.59
C MET A 1 -14.77 3.47 -17.66
N THR A 2 -14.79 2.69 -16.58
CA THR A 2 -13.68 2.59 -15.64
C THR A 2 -12.52 1.84 -16.31
N ALA A 3 -11.33 2.45 -16.34
CA ALA A 3 -10.15 1.80 -16.89
C ALA A 3 -9.74 0.60 -16.00
N ASN A 4 -9.94 -0.62 -16.50
CA ASN A 4 -9.47 -1.82 -15.81
C ASN A 4 -7.96 -1.98 -16.04
N ASN A 5 -7.16 -1.46 -15.11
CA ASN A 5 -5.72 -1.66 -15.12
C ASN A 5 -5.40 -3.11 -14.73
N VAL A 6 -4.89 -3.89 -15.69
CA VAL A 6 -4.48 -5.28 -15.47
C VAL A 6 -3.02 -5.31 -15.05
N ILE A 7 -2.73 -5.91 -13.89
CA ILE A 7 -1.36 -6.14 -13.43
C ILE A 7 -0.98 -7.59 -13.73
N ARG A 8 0.14 -7.79 -14.43
CA ARG A 8 0.71 -9.12 -14.72
C ARG A 8 1.99 -9.30 -13.91
N ILE A 9 2.09 -10.42 -13.20
CA ILE A 9 3.26 -10.77 -12.39
C ILE A 9 3.72 -12.16 -12.82
N MET A 10 4.97 -12.28 -13.23
CA MET A 10 5.58 -13.58 -13.50
C MET A 10 6.05 -14.19 -12.18
N VAL A 11 5.73 -15.47 -11.98
CA VAL A 11 6.12 -16.23 -10.80
C VAL A 11 6.65 -17.58 -11.22
N THR A 12 7.55 -18.14 -10.41
CA THR A 12 8.06 -19.50 -10.63
C THR A 12 6.98 -20.55 -10.30
N LYS A 13 7.17 -21.78 -10.77
CA LYS A 13 6.28 -22.91 -10.46
C LYS A 13 6.10 -23.10 -8.94
N TYR A 14 7.20 -23.07 -8.20
CA TYR A 14 7.20 -23.19 -6.75
C TYR A 14 6.41 -22.06 -6.06
N GLN A 15 6.60 -20.81 -6.50
CA GLN A 15 5.85 -19.67 -5.97
C GLN A 15 4.36 -19.81 -6.25
N LYS A 16 3.99 -20.26 -7.46
CA LYS A 16 2.59 -20.50 -7.83
C LYS A 16 1.94 -21.55 -6.93
N GLU A 17 2.60 -22.67 -6.65
CA GLU A 17 2.09 -23.73 -5.77
C GLU A 17 1.88 -23.22 -4.34
N ARG A 18 2.85 -22.47 -3.80
CA ARG A 18 2.74 -21.84 -2.48
C ARG A 18 1.58 -20.84 -2.42
N ILE A 19 1.41 -20.02 -3.46
CA ILE A 19 0.31 -19.06 -3.56
C ILE A 19 -1.04 -19.77 -3.56
N LEU A 20 -1.18 -20.82 -4.37
CA LEU A 20 -2.39 -21.64 -4.46
C LEU A 20 -2.75 -22.28 -3.12
N GLN A 21 -1.76 -22.88 -2.46
CA GLN A 21 -1.96 -23.49 -1.14
C GLN A 21 -2.43 -22.46 -0.11
N ASN A 22 -1.77 -21.29 -0.05
CA ASN A 22 -2.14 -20.23 0.87
C ASN A 22 -3.53 -19.64 0.58
N ALA A 23 -3.88 -19.48 -0.70
CA ALA A 23 -5.21 -19.02 -1.11
C ALA A 23 -6.30 -20.01 -0.66
N SER A 24 -6.08 -21.30 -0.89
CA SER A 24 -7.00 -22.38 -0.52
C SER A 24 -7.22 -22.45 1.00
N ILE A 25 -6.13 -22.43 1.79
CA ILE A 25 -6.20 -22.44 3.26
C ILE A 25 -7.04 -21.27 3.80
N LYS A 26 -6.98 -20.11 3.13
CA LYS A 26 -7.73 -18.90 3.49
C LYS A 26 -9.13 -18.83 2.86
N GLY A 27 -9.58 -19.88 2.18
CA GLY A 27 -10.93 -19.98 1.59
C GLY A 27 -11.12 -19.19 0.30
N TYR A 28 -10.05 -18.75 -0.37
CA TYR A 28 -10.17 -18.01 -1.62
C TYR A 28 -10.45 -18.93 -2.81
N VAL A 29 -11.51 -18.63 -3.55
CA VAL A 29 -11.90 -19.34 -4.79
C VAL A 29 -10.92 -19.06 -5.93
N THR A 30 -10.33 -17.86 -5.97
CA THR A 30 -9.38 -17.46 -7.03
C THR A 30 -8.11 -16.85 -6.46
N ILE A 31 -6.98 -17.12 -7.12
CA ILE A 31 -5.69 -16.50 -6.79
C ILE A 31 -5.79 -14.97 -6.92
N SER A 32 -6.46 -14.46 -7.94
CA SER A 32 -6.61 -13.03 -8.17
C SER A 32 -7.34 -12.33 -7.03
N GLY A 33 -8.39 -12.97 -6.47
CA GLY A 33 -9.08 -12.47 -5.28
C GLY A 33 -8.15 -12.43 -4.07
N TYR A 34 -7.42 -13.52 -3.83
CA TYR A 34 -6.43 -13.59 -2.74
C TYR A 34 -5.33 -12.54 -2.86
N MET A 35 -4.81 -12.33 -4.07
CA MET A 35 -3.75 -11.34 -4.32
C MET A 35 -4.23 -9.91 -4.19
N ARG A 36 -5.47 -9.64 -4.62
CA ARG A 36 -6.08 -8.33 -4.44
C ARG A 36 -6.30 -8.03 -2.97
N ASP A 37 -6.82 -8.98 -2.21
CA ASP A 37 -7.02 -8.82 -0.77
C ASP A 37 -5.68 -8.62 -0.04
N LEU A 38 -4.65 -9.40 -0.37
CA LEU A 38 -3.31 -9.19 0.16
C LEU A 38 -2.75 -7.81 -0.17
N ALA A 39 -2.94 -7.31 -1.38
CA ALA A 39 -2.46 -5.99 -1.79
C ALA A 39 -3.20 -4.86 -1.07
N LEU A 40 -4.48 -5.04 -0.74
CA LEU A 40 -5.29 -4.08 0.00
C LEU A 40 -5.03 -4.15 1.51
N ASN A 41 -4.86 -5.36 2.06
CA ASN A 41 -4.69 -5.59 3.49
C ASN A 41 -3.23 -5.44 3.95
N LYS A 42 -2.24 -5.69 3.10
CA LYS A 42 -0.85 -5.26 3.36
C LYS A 42 -0.71 -3.80 3.03
N ASN A 43 -1.33 -2.98 3.86
CA ASN A 43 -1.40 -1.54 3.68
C ASN A 43 -0.09 -0.82 4.02
N GLN A 44 1.06 -1.49 3.92
CA GLN A 44 2.38 -0.88 4.09
C GLN A 44 2.51 0.37 3.20
N PHE A 45 1.95 0.32 1.99
CA PHE A 45 1.91 1.48 1.10
C PHE A 45 1.09 2.65 1.67
N VAL A 46 -0.08 2.40 2.26
CA VAL A 46 -0.89 3.46 2.89
C VAL A 46 -0.27 3.91 4.21
N GLU A 47 0.32 3.02 5.00
CA GLU A 47 1.08 3.38 6.20
C GLU A 47 2.27 4.28 5.84
N ASP A 48 3.02 3.93 4.79
CA ASP A 48 4.15 4.71 4.30
C ASP A 48 3.67 6.07 3.77
N LYS A 49 2.51 6.12 3.10
CA LYS A 49 1.90 7.37 2.63
C LYS A 49 1.36 8.24 3.76
N LEU A 50 0.76 7.65 4.79
CA LEU A 50 0.34 8.37 5.99
C LEU A 50 1.55 8.97 6.72
N LYS A 51 2.63 8.20 6.89
CA LYS A 51 3.90 8.70 7.45
C LYS A 51 4.50 9.84 6.62
N GLU A 52 4.44 9.75 5.29
CA GLU A 52 4.90 10.83 4.40
C GLU A 52 4.07 12.11 4.57
N ILE A 53 2.74 11.99 4.67
CA ILE A 53 1.83 13.12 4.87
C ILE A 53 2.08 13.80 6.22
N VAL A 54 2.19 13.03 7.31
CA VAL A 54 2.47 13.55 8.64
C VAL A 54 3.78 14.35 8.65
N ARG A 55 4.86 13.81 8.07
CA ARG A 55 6.14 14.54 7.94
C ARG A 55 6.04 15.83 7.14
N ARG A 56 5.14 15.91 6.16
CA ARG A 56 4.94 17.15 5.40
C ARG A 56 4.20 18.19 6.21
N ILE A 57 3.21 17.78 7.00
CA ILE A 57 2.48 18.67 7.92
C ILE A 57 3.44 19.23 8.97
N GLU A 58 4.24 18.39 9.62
CA GLU A 58 5.24 18.82 10.61
C GLU A 58 6.20 19.88 10.04
N LYS A 59 6.71 19.66 8.81
CA LYS A 59 7.58 20.65 8.14
C LYS A 59 6.89 21.97 7.84
N ILE A 60 5.60 21.94 7.52
CA ILE A 60 4.80 23.14 7.28
C ILE A 60 4.63 23.89 8.60
N GLU A 61 4.25 23.19 9.67
CA GLU A 61 4.10 23.76 11.02
C GLU A 61 5.40 24.40 11.53
N GLU A 62 6.54 23.70 11.41
CA GLU A 62 7.85 24.28 11.75
C GLU A 62 8.18 25.55 10.94
N SER A 63 7.76 25.58 9.67
CA SER A 63 7.99 26.74 8.79
C SER A 63 7.09 27.92 9.18
N PHE A 64 5.87 27.65 9.63
CA PHE A 64 4.97 28.65 10.20
C PHE A 64 5.51 29.21 11.52
N GLU A 65 5.94 28.37 12.46
CA GLU A 65 6.49 28.82 13.76
C GLU A 65 7.74 29.71 13.59
N LYS A 66 8.63 29.36 12.67
CA LYS A 66 9.82 30.18 12.33
C LYS A 66 9.47 31.53 11.72
N SER A 67 8.32 31.63 11.06
CA SER A 67 7.84 32.86 10.42
C SER A 67 7.20 33.80 11.44
N PHE A 68 6.58 33.28 12.51
CA PHE A 68 6.04 34.08 13.61
C PHE A 68 7.12 34.57 14.59
N THR A 69 8.16 33.77 14.84
CA THR A 69 9.28 34.16 15.73
C THR A 69 10.26 35.15 15.12
N LYS A 70 10.27 35.35 13.78
CA LYS A 70 11.11 36.34 13.10
C LYS A 70 10.49 37.74 12.99
N ASN A 71 9.21 37.89 13.32
CA ASN A 71 8.47 39.15 13.23
C ASN A 71 8.10 39.73 14.62
N GLY A 72 8.71 39.21 15.70
CA GLY A 72 8.58 39.71 17.07
C GLY A 72 9.83 40.45 17.53
#